data_AF-A0A8B2XHT5-F1
#
_entry.id   AF-A0A8B2XHT5-F1
#
_cell.length_a   1.000
_cell.length_b   1.000
_cell.length_c   1.000
_cell.angle_alpha   90.00
_cell.angle_beta   90.00
_cell.angle_gamma   90.00
#
_symmetry.space_group_name_H-M   'P 1'
#
loop_
_entity.id
_entity.type
_entity.pdbx_description
1 polymer ?
#
loop_
_entity_poly.entity_id
_entity_poly.type
_entity_poly.pdbx_seq_one_letter_code
_entity_poly.pdbx_strand_id
1 'polypeptide(L)'
;MFYHEVRHFETQQHKDDSTFKYLHSLSEKLIFNVHPNPVESFFLPAISEWDSCNSGFMERIENKIKSYMPEGDCISRYVYLCVNKKSGEKFGYDLIQIEIPLFVVESYLFDIQSLCHVRTVDFCNAGIDEYMRRKKRHLNSAYLSWIPVLPFQEGFIFIAALHIDKALPNQLYPPKATINLPYEYWKYLG
;
A
#
# COMPACT_ATOMS: atom_id res chain seq x y z
N MET A 1 0.00 20.86 -8.83
CA MET A 1 1.41 20.44 -9.06
C MET A 1 1.55 18.91 -9.06
N PHE A 2 0.88 18.19 -8.13
CA PHE A 2 0.70 16.72 -8.08
C PHE A 2 0.51 16.00 -9.42
N TYR A 3 -0.42 16.53 -10.21
CA TYR A 3 -0.82 15.94 -11.48
C TYR A 3 0.32 15.85 -12.49
N HIS A 4 1.21 16.84 -12.56
CA HIS A 4 2.20 16.90 -13.63
C HIS A 4 3.31 15.87 -13.45
N GLU A 5 3.69 15.50 -12.23
CA GLU A 5 4.79 14.56 -11.99
C GLU A 5 4.35 13.12 -12.21
N VAL A 6 3.23 12.69 -11.59
CA VAL A 6 2.69 11.34 -11.83
C VAL A 6 2.19 11.20 -13.27
N ARG A 7 1.53 12.24 -13.83
CA ARG A 7 1.22 12.24 -15.27
C ARG A 7 2.46 12.26 -16.13
N HIS A 8 3.56 12.93 -15.80
CA HIS A 8 4.71 12.91 -16.72
C HIS A 8 5.21 11.49 -16.97
N PHE A 9 5.09 10.63 -15.95
CA PHE A 9 5.44 9.22 -16.01
C PHE A 9 4.34 8.32 -16.62
N GLU A 10 3.05 8.68 -16.49
CA GLU A 10 1.93 7.93 -17.11
C GLU A 10 1.57 8.39 -18.54
N THR A 11 1.91 9.62 -18.93
CA THR A 11 1.37 10.30 -20.14
C THR A 11 2.00 9.90 -21.45
N GLN A 12 3.05 9.09 -21.48
CA GLN A 12 3.48 8.51 -22.75
C GLN A 12 2.64 7.29 -23.18
N GLN A 13 1.86 6.66 -22.28
CA GLN A 13 0.96 5.55 -22.62
C GLN A 13 -0.54 5.78 -22.32
N HIS A 14 -0.92 6.60 -21.33
CA HIS A 14 -2.31 6.65 -20.83
C HIS A 14 -3.05 7.99 -21.03
N LYS A 15 -2.72 8.77 -22.06
CA LYS A 15 -3.47 10.03 -22.33
C LYS A 15 -4.97 9.80 -22.54
N ASP A 16 -5.40 8.60 -22.90
CA ASP A 16 -6.79 8.26 -23.27
C ASP A 16 -7.49 7.26 -22.34
N ASP A 17 -6.91 6.87 -21.20
CA ASP A 17 -7.57 5.93 -20.29
C ASP A 17 -8.64 6.64 -19.44
N SER A 18 -9.90 6.56 -19.87
CA SER A 18 -11.05 7.13 -19.15
C SER A 18 -11.31 6.45 -17.81
N THR A 19 -11.01 5.16 -17.70
CA THR A 19 -11.23 4.37 -16.49
C THR A 19 -10.26 4.80 -15.40
N PHE A 20 -8.97 4.92 -15.73
CA PHE A 20 -7.95 5.41 -14.80
C PHE A 20 -8.31 6.80 -14.24
N LYS A 21 -8.65 7.75 -15.11
CA LYS A 21 -8.99 9.13 -14.71
C LYS A 21 -10.19 9.17 -13.78
N TYR A 22 -11.19 8.35 -14.05
CA TYR A 22 -12.39 8.27 -13.22
C TYR A 22 -12.09 7.61 -11.86
N LEU A 23 -11.36 6.50 -11.83
CA LEU A 23 -10.96 5.86 -10.57
C LEU A 23 -10.09 6.78 -9.71
N HIS A 24 -9.20 7.56 -10.34
CA HIS A 24 -8.43 8.59 -9.64
C HIS A 24 -9.33 9.66 -9.04
N SER A 25 -10.32 10.20 -9.77
CA SER A 25 -11.22 11.21 -9.21
C SER A 25 -12.09 10.65 -8.08
N LEU A 26 -12.44 9.37 -8.12
CA LEU A 26 -13.08 8.69 -7.00
C LEU A 26 -12.16 8.54 -5.78
N SER A 27 -10.85 8.32 -6.00
CA SER A 27 -9.89 8.17 -4.91
C SER A 27 -9.75 9.43 -4.05
N GLU A 28 -10.04 10.62 -4.61
CA GLU A 28 -10.06 11.89 -3.87
C GLU A 28 -11.19 11.95 -2.82
N LYS A 29 -12.21 11.08 -2.94
CA LYS A 29 -13.29 10.94 -1.95
C LYS A 29 -12.94 9.98 -0.82
N LEU A 30 -11.84 9.24 -0.93
CA LEU A 30 -11.37 8.34 0.12
C LEU A 30 -10.83 9.15 1.30
N ILE A 31 -10.83 8.52 2.46
CA ILE A 31 -10.30 9.12 3.68
C ILE A 31 -9.15 8.24 4.17
N PHE A 32 -7.94 8.81 4.18
CA PHE A 32 -6.73 8.18 4.70
C PHE A 32 -6.07 9.14 5.68
N ASN A 33 -5.98 8.75 6.95
CA ASN A 33 -5.20 9.50 7.93
C ASN A 33 -3.91 8.73 8.22
N VAL A 34 -2.79 9.25 7.73
CA VAL A 34 -1.48 8.69 8.05
C VAL A 34 -1.02 9.25 9.39
N HIS A 35 -0.73 8.36 10.34
CA HIS A 35 -0.22 8.78 11.65
C HIS A 35 1.18 9.41 11.48
N PRO A 36 1.46 10.57 12.11
CA PRO A 36 2.67 11.35 11.85
C PRO A 36 3.95 10.64 12.25
N ASN A 37 3.90 9.78 13.27
CA ASN A 37 5.04 9.00 13.76
C ASN A 37 4.89 7.52 13.37
N PRO A 38 5.99 6.87 12.96
CA PRO A 38 5.96 5.43 12.71
C PRO A 38 5.70 4.67 14.01
N VAL A 39 4.97 3.56 13.88
CA VAL A 39 4.68 2.61 14.97
C VAL A 39 5.98 1.93 15.43
N GLU A 40 6.83 1.58 14.46
CA GLU A 40 8.11 0.93 14.67
C GLU A 40 9.04 1.24 13.50
N SER A 41 10.33 1.32 13.76
CA SER A 41 11.37 1.44 12.74
C SER A 41 12.32 0.25 12.86
N PHE A 42 12.57 -0.46 11.77
CA PHE A 42 13.41 -1.67 11.81
C PHE A 42 14.27 -1.80 10.56
N PHE A 43 15.21 -2.73 10.60
CA PHE A 43 16.02 -3.15 9.46
C PHE A 43 15.71 -4.62 9.18
N LEU A 44 15.53 -4.95 7.90
CA LEU A 44 15.44 -6.34 7.45
C LEU A 44 16.83 -6.79 6.98
N PRO A 45 17.21 -8.07 7.18
CA PRO A 45 18.46 -8.61 6.63
C PRO A 45 18.34 -8.74 5.11
N ALA A 46 19.44 -9.06 4.41
CA ALA A 46 19.33 -9.42 2.99
C ALA A 46 18.37 -10.62 2.82
N ILE A 47 17.71 -10.73 1.66
CA ILE A 47 16.74 -11.81 1.40
C ILE A 47 17.37 -13.20 1.62
N SER A 48 18.64 -13.38 1.24
CA SER A 48 19.39 -14.63 1.44
C SER A 48 19.63 -14.99 2.90
N GLU A 49 19.49 -14.03 3.82
CA GLU A 49 19.75 -14.18 5.26
C GLU A 49 18.45 -14.18 6.08
N TRP A 50 17.29 -14.01 5.41
CA TRP A 50 16.00 -13.88 6.08
C TRP A 50 15.67 -15.08 6.96
N ASP A 51 15.76 -16.30 6.41
CA ASP A 51 15.38 -17.53 7.11
C ASP A 51 16.20 -17.78 8.39
N SER A 52 17.44 -17.26 8.45
CA SER A 52 18.30 -17.35 9.63
C SER A 52 18.03 -16.29 10.70
N CYS A 53 17.31 -15.21 10.37
CA CYS A 53 17.17 -14.02 11.22
C CYS A 53 15.72 -13.64 11.53
N ASN A 54 14.73 -14.35 10.99
CA ASN A 54 13.32 -13.97 11.06
C ASN A 54 12.59 -14.46 12.34
N SER A 55 13.26 -15.16 13.24
CA SER A 55 12.63 -15.75 14.43
C SER A 55 11.94 -14.68 15.28
N GLY A 56 10.63 -14.84 15.50
CA GLY A 56 9.82 -13.92 16.29
C GLY A 56 9.59 -12.53 15.68
N PHE A 57 9.97 -12.29 14.41
CA PHE A 57 9.77 -10.99 13.77
C PHE A 57 8.30 -10.57 13.76
N MET A 58 7.42 -11.46 13.30
CA MET A 58 5.98 -11.18 13.23
C MET A 58 5.37 -10.93 14.59
N GLU A 59 5.71 -11.75 15.59
CA GLU A 59 5.24 -11.58 16.96
C GLU A 59 5.63 -10.20 17.52
N ARG A 60 6.86 -9.75 17.28
CA ARG A 60 7.31 -8.41 17.66
C ARG A 60 6.48 -7.31 17.00
N ILE A 61 6.25 -7.40 15.68
CA ILE A 61 5.47 -6.42 14.93
C ILE A 61 4.01 -6.40 15.40
N GLU A 62 3.39 -7.56 15.57
CA GLU A 62 2.02 -7.67 16.05
C GLU A 62 1.85 -7.11 17.47
N ASN A 63 2.81 -7.36 18.36
CA ASN A 63 2.79 -6.79 19.71
C ASN A 63 2.88 -5.26 19.69
N LYS A 64 3.70 -4.68 18.79
CA LYS A 64 3.75 -3.23 18.59
C LYS A 64 2.42 -2.69 18.06
N ILE A 65 1.85 -3.34 17.07
CA ILE A 65 0.54 -2.98 16.51
C ILE A 65 -0.54 -2.95 17.60
N LYS A 66 -0.62 -4.01 18.42
CA LYS A 66 -1.59 -4.11 19.52
C LYS A 66 -1.48 -2.92 20.49
N SER A 67 -0.28 -2.46 20.81
CA SER A 67 -0.08 -1.29 21.69
C SER A 67 -0.43 0.07 21.06
N TYR A 68 -0.54 0.13 19.73
CA TYR A 68 -0.86 1.35 18.97
C TYR A 68 -2.30 1.38 18.44
N MET A 69 -3.06 0.31 18.60
CA MET A 69 -4.45 0.27 18.14
C MET A 69 -5.32 1.18 19.01
N PRO A 70 -6.09 2.11 18.41
CA PRO A 70 -7.00 2.95 19.17
C PRO A 70 -8.10 2.13 19.85
N GLU A 71 -8.32 2.39 21.13
CA GLU A 71 -9.44 1.82 21.88
C GLU A 71 -10.76 2.45 21.43
N GLY A 72 -11.82 1.64 21.33
CA GLY A 72 -13.19 2.12 21.12
C GLY A 72 -13.59 2.49 19.69
N ASP A 73 -12.66 2.59 18.73
CA ASP A 73 -13.03 2.82 17.34
C ASP A 73 -13.57 1.52 16.69
N CYS A 74 -14.80 1.55 16.18
CA CYS A 74 -15.45 0.43 15.52
C CYS A 74 -15.61 0.62 13.99
N ILE A 75 -15.35 1.83 13.49
CA ILE A 75 -15.63 2.20 12.11
C ILE A 75 -14.37 2.02 11.27
N SER A 76 -13.25 2.59 11.71
CA SER A 76 -12.06 2.62 10.87
C SER A 76 -11.39 1.25 10.73
N ARG A 77 -10.68 1.10 9.63
CA ARG A 77 -9.72 0.02 9.40
C ARG A 77 -8.32 0.60 9.48
N TYR A 78 -7.42 -0.14 10.10
CA TYR A 78 -6.03 0.27 10.27
C TYR A 78 -5.13 -0.57 9.38
N VAL A 79 -4.36 0.11 8.53
CA VAL A 79 -3.33 -0.53 7.72
C VAL A 79 -1.98 -0.11 8.25
N TYR A 80 -1.19 -1.11 8.63
CA TYR A 80 0.19 -0.94 9.07
C TYR A 80 1.09 -1.21 7.88
N LEU A 81 1.46 -0.14 7.18
CA LEU A 81 2.18 -0.20 5.93
C LEU A 81 3.68 -0.06 6.17
N CYS A 82 4.46 -0.99 5.63
CA CYS A 82 5.92 -0.83 5.59
C CYS A 82 6.32 0.09 4.44
N VAL A 83 7.09 1.12 4.78
CA VAL A 83 7.65 2.08 3.84
C VAL A 83 9.17 2.04 3.94
N ASN A 84 9.86 2.16 2.81
CA ASN A 84 11.32 2.25 2.81
C ASN A 84 11.74 3.52 3.55
N LYS A 85 12.75 3.41 4.42
CA LYS A 85 13.40 4.59 5.00
C LYS A 85 14.08 5.42 3.90
N LYS A 86 14.39 6.68 4.24
CA LYS A 86 15.01 7.67 3.34
C LYS A 86 16.22 7.09 2.59
N SER A 87 16.48 7.68 1.41
CA SER A 87 17.59 7.28 0.53
C SER A 87 18.93 7.13 1.28
N GLY A 88 19.52 5.92 1.21
CA GLY A 88 20.82 5.58 1.83
C GLY A 88 20.77 4.43 2.83
N GLU A 89 19.62 4.21 3.48
CA GLU A 89 19.45 3.11 4.44
C GLU A 89 18.96 1.83 3.75
N LYS A 90 19.90 1.04 3.21
CA LYS A 90 19.57 -0.26 2.63
C LYS A 90 18.84 -1.13 3.66
N PHE A 91 17.69 -1.69 3.25
CA PHE A 91 16.83 -2.55 4.05
C PHE A 91 16.23 -1.91 5.31
N GLY A 92 16.29 -0.58 5.45
CA GLY A 92 15.60 0.14 6.51
C GLY A 92 14.13 0.36 6.17
N TYR A 93 13.24 0.06 7.11
CA TYR A 93 11.79 0.26 6.96
C TYR A 93 11.20 0.95 8.17
N ASP A 94 10.21 1.81 7.89
CA ASP A 94 9.28 2.32 8.89
C ASP A 94 7.93 1.62 8.73
N LEU A 95 7.31 1.25 9.84
CA LEU A 95 5.94 0.76 9.88
C LEU A 95 5.04 1.94 10.22
N ILE A 96 4.34 2.48 9.23
CA ILE A 96 3.40 3.58 9.42
C ILE A 96 2.00 3.04 9.64
N GLN A 97 1.20 3.73 10.45
CA GLN A 97 -0.22 3.44 10.62
C GLN A 97 -1.03 4.35 9.70
N ILE A 98 -1.98 3.77 8.98
CA ILE A 98 -2.94 4.47 8.14
C ILE A 98 -4.33 4.09 8.62
N GLU A 99 -5.09 5.08 9.09
CA GLU A 99 -6.51 4.92 9.42
C GLU A 99 -7.35 5.16 8.16
N ILE A 100 -8.29 4.25 7.91
CA ILE A 100 -9.12 4.21 6.70
C ILE A 100 -10.58 3.98 7.10
N PRO A 101 -11.37 5.05 7.31
CA PRO A 101 -12.80 4.93 7.59
C PRO A 101 -13.64 4.70 6.32
N LEU A 102 -13.13 5.01 5.13
CA LEU A 102 -13.87 4.89 3.87
C LEU A 102 -12.96 4.37 2.75
N PHE A 103 -13.29 3.18 2.22
CA PHE A 103 -12.54 2.50 1.16
C PHE A 103 -13.43 1.92 0.05
N VAL A 104 -14.75 2.15 0.13
CA VAL A 104 -15.71 1.85 -0.94
C VAL A 104 -16.36 3.16 -1.33
N VAL A 105 -16.32 3.48 -2.62
CA VAL A 105 -16.90 4.71 -3.16
C VAL A 105 -17.67 4.33 -4.42
N GLU A 106 -18.95 4.71 -4.44
CA GLU A 106 -19.86 4.32 -5.53
C GLU A 106 -19.87 2.79 -5.71
N SER A 107 -19.60 2.29 -6.92
CA SER A 107 -19.56 0.86 -7.23
C SER A 107 -18.14 0.27 -7.16
N TYR A 108 -17.17 1.00 -6.62
CA TYR A 108 -15.77 0.61 -6.60
C TYR A 108 -15.26 0.37 -5.19
N LEU A 109 -14.54 -0.74 -5.04
CA LEU A 109 -13.76 -1.07 -3.86
C LEU A 109 -12.31 -0.63 -4.11
N PHE A 110 -11.76 0.16 -3.20
CA PHE A 110 -10.33 0.42 -3.12
C PHE A 110 -9.76 -0.54 -2.07
N ASP A 111 -9.05 -1.55 -2.54
CA ASP A 111 -8.69 -2.69 -1.70
C ASP A 111 -7.60 -2.33 -0.69
N ILE A 112 -7.95 -2.19 0.59
CA ILE A 112 -7.01 -1.80 1.63
C ILE A 112 -5.86 -2.81 1.81
N GLN A 113 -6.06 -4.09 1.46
CA GLN A 113 -5.02 -5.12 1.52
C GLN A 113 -3.96 -4.92 0.42
N SER A 114 -4.30 -4.20 -0.64
CA SER A 114 -3.40 -3.91 -1.75
C SER A 114 -2.49 -2.69 -1.49
N LEU A 115 -2.74 -1.91 -0.43
CA LEU A 115 -1.99 -0.69 -0.14
C LEU A 115 -0.48 -0.94 -0.12
N CYS A 116 0.26 -0.11 -0.84
CA CYS A 116 1.71 -0.19 -0.87
C CYS A 116 2.33 1.17 -1.09
N HIS A 117 3.55 1.34 -0.58
CA HIS A 117 4.38 2.50 -0.88
C HIS A 117 5.32 2.16 -2.03
N VAL A 118 5.43 3.08 -2.98
CA VAL A 118 6.37 2.98 -4.09
C VAL A 118 7.13 4.30 -4.22
N ARG A 119 8.46 4.23 -4.20
CA ARG A 119 9.29 5.42 -4.41
C ARG A 119 9.22 5.84 -5.87
N THR A 120 9.27 7.15 -6.12
CA THR A 120 9.22 7.69 -7.48
C THR A 120 10.30 7.10 -8.39
N VAL A 121 11.50 6.87 -7.84
CA VAL A 121 12.63 6.25 -8.56
C VAL A 121 12.40 4.81 -8.99
N ASP A 122 11.50 4.07 -8.32
CA ASP A 122 11.30 2.65 -8.57
C ASP A 122 10.38 2.39 -9.78
N PHE A 123 9.51 3.35 -10.12
CA PHE A 123 8.60 3.25 -11.28
C PHE A 123 8.83 4.32 -12.35
N CYS A 124 9.78 5.25 -12.16
CA CYS A 124 10.04 6.33 -13.13
C CYS A 124 10.37 5.84 -14.54
N ASN A 125 11.03 4.67 -14.67
CA ASN A 125 11.47 4.15 -15.96
C ASN A 125 10.45 3.20 -16.63
N ALA A 126 9.62 2.50 -15.84
CA ALA A 126 8.72 1.46 -16.33
C ALA A 126 7.23 1.86 -16.28
N GLY A 127 6.90 2.96 -15.58
CA GLY A 127 5.52 3.29 -15.23
C GLY A 127 4.98 2.40 -14.11
N ILE A 128 3.92 2.87 -13.46
CA ILE A 128 3.36 2.19 -12.28
C ILE A 128 2.72 0.84 -12.61
N ASP A 129 2.01 0.74 -13.73
CA ASP A 129 1.32 -0.49 -14.11
C ASP A 129 2.28 -1.64 -14.42
N GLU A 130 3.40 -1.34 -15.09
CA GLU A 130 4.43 -2.35 -15.34
C GLU A 130 5.15 -2.72 -14.03
N TYR A 131 5.47 -1.72 -13.20
CA TYR A 131 6.07 -1.94 -11.88
C TYR A 131 5.21 -2.87 -11.02
N MET A 132 3.91 -2.57 -10.92
CA MET A 132 2.96 -3.35 -10.14
C MET A 132 2.73 -4.73 -10.75
N ARG A 133 2.64 -4.87 -12.09
CA ARG A 133 2.58 -6.21 -12.72
C ARG A 133 3.80 -7.06 -12.39
N ARG A 134 5.00 -6.48 -12.32
CA ARG A 134 6.22 -7.24 -11.97
C ARG A 134 6.25 -7.61 -10.48
N LYS A 135 5.91 -6.68 -9.58
CA LYS A 135 6.06 -6.85 -8.12
C LYS A 135 4.81 -7.42 -7.44
N LYS A 136 3.64 -7.34 -8.05
CA LYS A 136 2.35 -7.73 -7.45
C LYS A 136 1.52 -8.65 -8.35
N ARG A 137 2.17 -9.41 -9.25
CA ARG A 137 1.53 -10.37 -10.19
C ARG A 137 0.58 -11.41 -9.56
N HIS A 138 0.73 -11.67 -8.27
CA HIS A 138 -0.02 -12.67 -7.52
C HIS A 138 -1.35 -12.11 -6.97
N LEU A 139 -1.55 -10.80 -7.06
CA LEU A 139 -2.79 -10.18 -6.60
C LEU A 139 -3.94 -10.41 -7.59
N ASN A 140 -5.14 -10.01 -7.16
CA ASN A 140 -6.39 -10.28 -7.85
C ASN A 140 -6.37 -9.74 -9.29
N SER A 141 -6.63 -10.61 -10.27
CA SER A 141 -6.71 -10.24 -11.69
C SER A 141 -7.90 -9.33 -12.01
N ALA A 142 -8.86 -9.18 -11.09
CA ALA A 142 -9.98 -8.26 -11.21
C ALA A 142 -9.63 -6.80 -10.91
N TYR A 143 -8.39 -6.52 -10.49
CA TYR A 143 -7.94 -5.13 -10.32
C TYR A 143 -7.93 -4.40 -11.66
N LEU A 144 -8.59 -3.24 -11.67
CA LEU A 144 -8.72 -2.39 -12.83
C LEU A 144 -7.52 -1.46 -12.99
N SER A 145 -6.99 -0.96 -11.87
CA SER A 145 -5.90 0.01 -11.87
C SER A 145 -5.24 0.16 -10.49
N TRP A 146 -4.02 0.69 -10.49
CA TRP A 146 -3.27 1.11 -9.31
C TRP A 146 -3.33 2.63 -9.18
N ILE A 147 -4.07 3.10 -8.17
CA ILE A 147 -4.38 4.52 -8.00
C ILE A 147 -3.48 5.12 -6.92
N PRO A 148 -2.76 6.21 -7.21
CA PRO A 148 -2.04 6.96 -6.16
C PRO A 148 -3.06 7.66 -5.27
N VAL A 149 -3.03 7.40 -3.97
CA VAL A 149 -3.97 8.00 -3.00
C VAL A 149 -3.37 9.15 -2.22
N LEU A 150 -2.08 9.09 -1.92
CA LEU A 150 -1.38 10.17 -1.24
C LEU A 150 0.13 10.14 -1.50
N PRO A 151 0.78 11.30 -1.63
CA PRO A 151 2.24 11.41 -1.57
C PRO A 151 2.77 11.04 -0.19
N PHE A 152 3.85 10.27 -0.16
CA PHE A 152 4.49 9.92 1.10
C PHE A 152 5.99 9.77 0.93
N GLN A 153 6.75 10.60 1.65
CA GLN A 153 8.21 10.70 1.55
C GLN A 153 8.66 10.88 0.08
N GLU A 154 9.65 10.11 -0.39
CA GLU A 154 10.18 10.16 -1.76
C GLU A 154 9.31 9.37 -2.78
N GLY A 155 8.02 9.21 -2.49
CA GLY A 155 7.13 8.34 -3.27
C GLY A 155 5.66 8.60 -3.01
N PHE A 156 4.86 7.58 -3.28
CA PHE A 156 3.41 7.62 -3.16
C PHE A 156 2.90 6.31 -2.55
N ILE A 157 1.78 6.43 -1.83
CA ILE A 157 0.98 5.28 -1.44
C ILE A 157 -0.02 5.02 -2.55
N PHE A 158 -0.05 3.78 -3.03
CA PHE A 158 -0.94 3.29 -4.05
C PHE A 158 -1.92 2.28 -3.48
N ILE A 159 -3.12 2.25 -4.05
CA ILE A 159 -4.15 1.25 -3.77
C ILE A 159 -4.69 0.70 -5.09
N ALA A 160 -5.01 -0.59 -5.13
CA ALA A 160 -5.70 -1.19 -6.26
C ALA A 160 -7.20 -0.90 -6.17
N ALA A 161 -7.81 -0.57 -7.32
CA ALA A 161 -9.25 -0.41 -7.44
C ALA A 161 -9.85 -1.58 -8.23
N LEU A 162 -11.02 -2.06 -7.80
CA LEU A 162 -11.83 -3.03 -8.52
C LEU A 162 -13.31 -2.69 -8.38
N HIS A 163 -14.12 -3.23 -9.29
CA HIS A 163 -15.57 -3.14 -9.15
C HIS A 163 -16.04 -4.03 -8.00
N ILE A 164 -17.00 -3.55 -7.20
CA ILE A 164 -17.41 -4.18 -5.93
C ILE A 164 -18.00 -5.59 -6.12
N ASP A 165 -18.62 -5.85 -7.27
CA ASP A 165 -19.17 -7.17 -7.62
C ASP A 165 -18.09 -8.24 -7.87
N LYS A 166 -16.84 -7.82 -8.11
CA LYS A 166 -15.68 -8.72 -8.26
C LYS A 166 -14.88 -8.89 -6.98
N ALA A 167 -15.27 -8.21 -5.91
CA ALA A 167 -14.56 -8.26 -4.65
C ALA A 167 -14.76 -9.59 -3.94
N LEU A 168 -13.67 -10.12 -3.39
CA LEU A 168 -13.72 -11.27 -2.50
C LEU A 168 -14.26 -10.84 -1.12
N PRO A 169 -14.88 -11.77 -0.36
CA PRO A 169 -15.43 -11.44 0.96
C PRO A 169 -14.42 -10.82 1.92
N ASN A 170 -13.17 -11.26 1.92
CA ASN A 170 -12.10 -10.71 2.76
C ASN A 170 -11.64 -9.30 2.35
N GLN A 171 -11.96 -8.86 1.12
CA GLN A 171 -11.69 -7.50 0.65
C GLN A 171 -12.87 -6.56 0.99
N LEU A 172 -14.10 -7.07 1.00
CA LEU A 172 -15.30 -6.34 1.44
C LEU A 172 -15.35 -6.18 2.96
N TYR A 173 -14.90 -7.20 3.69
CA TYR A 173 -14.90 -7.26 5.15
C TYR A 173 -13.48 -7.52 5.66
N PRO A 174 -12.53 -6.60 5.43
CA PRO A 174 -11.17 -6.80 5.86
C PRO A 174 -11.07 -6.74 7.40
N PRO A 175 -10.05 -7.40 7.98
CA PRO A 175 -9.82 -7.36 9.42
C PRO A 175 -9.60 -5.93 9.89
N LYS A 176 -9.89 -5.67 11.17
CA LYS A 176 -9.75 -4.34 11.78
C LYS A 176 -8.33 -3.77 11.61
N ALA A 177 -7.33 -4.63 11.71
CA ALA A 177 -5.93 -4.33 11.46
C ALA A 177 -5.42 -5.22 10.32
N THR A 178 -4.74 -4.61 9.34
CA THR A 178 -4.04 -5.31 8.26
C THR A 178 -2.59 -4.86 8.24
N ILE A 179 -1.65 -5.79 8.01
CA ILE A 179 -0.22 -5.49 7.95
C ILE A 179 0.25 -5.67 6.50
N ASN A 180 0.77 -4.61 5.90
CA ASN A 180 1.29 -4.63 4.53
C ASN A 180 2.82 -4.55 4.58
N LEU A 181 3.44 -5.72 4.72
CA LEU A 181 4.89 -5.89 4.78
C LEU A 181 5.56 -5.72 3.40
N PRO A 182 6.90 -5.54 3.35
CA PRO A 182 7.62 -5.46 2.10
C PRO A 182 7.46 -6.77 1.31
N TYR A 183 7.02 -6.65 0.06
CA TYR A 183 6.66 -7.81 -0.76
C TYR A 183 7.79 -8.84 -0.89
N GLU A 184 9.03 -8.38 -0.94
CA GLU A 184 10.20 -9.25 -1.11
C GLU A 184 10.38 -10.24 0.05
N TYR A 185 9.87 -9.90 1.24
CA TYR A 185 9.95 -10.70 2.46
C TYR A 185 8.64 -11.41 2.79
N TRP A 186 7.49 -10.91 2.30
CA TRP A 186 6.17 -11.52 2.50
C TRP A 186 6.16 -13.03 2.26
N LYS A 187 6.78 -13.49 1.16
CA LYS A 187 6.71 -14.90 0.72
C LYS A 187 7.43 -15.88 1.66
N TYR A 188 8.18 -15.38 2.63
CA TYR A 188 8.93 -16.17 3.60
C TYR A 188 8.34 -16.10 5.02
N LEU A 189 7.09 -15.64 5.15
CA LEU A 189 6.38 -15.50 6.43
C LEU A 189 5.29 -16.57 6.63
N GLY A 190 5.16 -17.53 5.70
CA GLY A 190 4.18 -18.61 5.72
C GLY A 190 4.83 -19.99 5.71
#